data_AF-A0AAU8FY18-F1
#
_entry.id   AF-A0AAU8FY18-F1
#
_cell.length_a   1.000
_cell.length_b   1.000
_cell.length_c   1.000
_cell.angle_alpha   90.00
_cell.angle_beta   90.00
_cell.angle_gamma   90.00
#
_symmetry.space_group_name_H-M   'P 1'
#
loop_
_entity.id
_entity.type
_entity.pdbx_description
1 polymer ?
#
loop_
_entity_poly.entity_id
_entity_poly.type
_entity_poly.pdbx_seq_one_letter_code
_entity_poly.pdbx_strand_id
1 'polypeptide(L)'
;MVAGDGPSPRLVLAVVRGIASDDRTLTSALMRGGLEYRGWGHDRHLLASIFDAINQNTLATGSWRKGKAPKIAPWPRPTAKKRRKKHHTVAELYAAMKTKKG
;
A
#
# COMPACT_ATOMS: atom_id res chain seq x y z
N MET A 1 -39.91 7.17 25.19
CA MET A 1 -38.90 7.46 24.14
C MET A 1 -37.67 8.05 24.81
N VAL A 2 -36.56 7.31 24.86
CA VAL A 2 -35.25 7.81 25.34
C VAL A 2 -34.24 7.59 24.21
N ALA A 3 -33.43 8.61 23.94
CA ALA A 3 -32.26 8.52 23.06
C ALA A 3 -31.25 7.52 23.67
N GLY A 4 -31.31 6.24 23.28
CA GLY A 4 -30.58 5.18 23.98
C GLY A 4 -30.29 3.88 23.21
N ASP A 5 -30.76 3.74 21.96
CA ASP A 5 -30.53 2.52 21.14
C ASP A 5 -29.18 2.52 20.39
N GLY A 6 -28.20 3.31 20.87
CA GLY A 6 -26.86 3.36 20.30
C GLY A 6 -25.91 2.38 20.98
N PRO A 7 -24.88 1.85 20.27
CA PRO A 7 -23.82 1.08 20.91
C PRO A 7 -23.20 1.90 22.06
N SER A 8 -22.96 1.25 23.21
CA SER A 8 -22.46 1.95 24.40
C SER A 8 -21.19 2.75 24.09
N PRO A 9 -21.01 3.97 24.64
CA PRO A 9 -19.82 4.78 24.39
C PRO A 9 -18.51 4.03 24.68
N ARG A 10 -18.52 3.16 25.69
CA ARG A 10 -17.38 2.28 26.02
C ARG A 10 -17.08 1.28 24.90
N LEU A 11 -18.10 0.66 24.33
CA LEU A 11 -17.94 -0.27 23.21
C LEU A 11 -17.41 0.45 21.98
N VAL A 12 -17.94 1.63 21.66
CA VAL A 12 -17.43 2.46 20.55
C VAL A 12 -15.96 2.80 20.77
N LEU A 13 -15.59 3.22 21.97
CA LEU A 13 -14.21 3.61 22.29
C LEU A 13 -13.25 2.40 22.28
N ALA A 14 -13.71 1.23 22.72
CA ALA A 14 -12.95 -0.01 22.65
C ALA A 14 -12.73 -0.44 21.20
N VAL A 15 -13.75 -0.34 20.35
CA VAL A 15 -13.63 -0.62 18.92
C VAL A 15 -12.64 0.35 18.27
N VAL A 16 -12.77 1.66 18.51
CA VAL A 16 -11.86 2.68 17.97
C VAL A 16 -10.41 2.45 18.38
N ARG A 17 -10.15 2.06 19.63
CA ARG A 17 -8.79 1.75 20.10
C ARG A 17 -8.26 0.42 19.54
N GLY A 18 -9.12 -0.59 19.42
CA GLY A 18 -8.77 -1.87 18.82
C GLY A 18 -8.41 -1.75 17.34
N ILE A 19 -9.21 -1.01 16.56
CA ILE A 19 -8.94 -0.79 15.14
C ILE A 19 -7.70 0.10 14.90
N ALA A 20 -7.41 1.04 15.80
CA ALA A 20 -6.22 1.88 15.68
C ALA A 20 -4.92 1.09 15.84
N SER A 21 -4.96 -0.03 16.57
CA SER A 21 -3.79 -0.87 16.85
C SER A 21 -3.58 -1.98 15.81
N ASP A 22 -4.57 -2.21 14.93
CA ASP A 22 -4.52 -3.31 13.96
C ASP A 22 -4.14 -2.81 12.56
N ASP A 23 -2.95 -3.24 12.11
CA ASP A 23 -2.40 -2.99 10.78
C ASP A 23 -3.21 -3.72 9.67
N ARG A 24 -4.19 -4.56 10.03
CA ARG A 24 -5.16 -5.17 9.08
C ARG A 24 -6.38 -4.32 8.80
N THR A 25 -6.50 -3.15 9.45
CA THR A 25 -7.65 -2.27 9.22
C THR A 25 -7.58 -1.59 7.86
N LEU A 26 -8.76 -1.26 7.32
CA LEU A 26 -8.87 -0.58 6.03
C LEU A 26 -8.30 0.84 6.11
N THR A 27 -8.48 1.51 7.25
CA THR A 27 -8.02 2.88 7.49
C THR A 27 -6.49 2.98 7.40
N SER A 28 -5.76 2.10 8.09
CA SER A 28 -4.29 2.08 8.04
C SER A 28 -3.76 1.77 6.64
N ALA A 29 -4.40 0.84 5.92
CA ALA A 29 -4.06 0.51 4.53
C ALA A 29 -4.26 1.72 3.59
N LEU A 30 -5.40 2.42 3.72
CA LEU A 30 -5.71 3.60 2.91
C LEU A 30 -4.74 4.76 3.19
N MET A 31 -4.43 5.02 4.46
CA MET A 31 -3.43 6.04 4.83
C MET A 31 -2.05 5.74 4.22
N ARG A 32 -1.69 4.47 4.06
CA ARG A 32 -0.41 4.03 3.46
C ARG A 32 -0.41 4.00 1.93
N GLY A 33 -1.54 4.24 1.28
CA GLY A 33 -1.61 4.40 -0.17
C GLY A 33 -2.39 3.31 -0.91
N GLY A 34 -3.16 2.48 -0.23
CA GLY A 34 -4.19 1.66 -0.87
C GLY A 34 -4.48 0.33 -0.19
N LEU A 35 -5.47 -0.39 -0.74
CA LEU A 35 -5.93 -1.66 -0.20
C LEU A 35 -4.83 -2.74 -0.15
N GLU A 36 -3.85 -2.66 -1.05
CA GLU A 36 -2.70 -3.56 -1.13
C GLU A 36 -1.82 -3.53 0.15
N TYR A 37 -1.87 -2.44 0.92
CA TYR A 37 -1.15 -2.28 2.19
C TYR A 37 -1.90 -2.88 3.38
N ARG A 38 -3.06 -3.51 3.16
CA ARG A 38 -3.82 -4.12 4.25
C ARG A 38 -3.06 -5.32 4.81
N GLY A 39 -2.85 -5.33 6.13
CA GLY A 39 -2.07 -6.36 6.81
C GLY A 39 -0.56 -6.19 6.68
N TRP A 40 -0.10 -5.14 6.00
CA TRP A 40 1.29 -4.72 6.04
C TRP A 40 1.52 -3.84 7.26
N GLY A 41 1.87 -4.49 8.37
CA GLY A 41 2.20 -3.81 9.61
C GLY A 41 3.64 -3.34 9.71
N HIS A 42 3.96 -2.67 10.80
CA HIS A 42 5.34 -2.23 11.08
C HIS A 42 6.32 -3.40 11.09
N ASP A 43 5.95 -4.50 11.75
CA ASP A 43 6.74 -5.73 11.78
C ASP A 43 7.02 -6.28 10.37
N ARG A 44 6.00 -6.31 9.51
CA ARG A 44 6.11 -6.85 8.14
C ARG A 44 6.98 -5.96 7.24
N HIS A 45 6.93 -4.65 7.41
CA HIS A 45 7.85 -3.72 6.74
C HIS A 45 9.29 -3.85 7.27
N LEU A 46 9.46 -4.09 8.57
CA LEU A 46 10.75 -4.28 9.20
C LEU A 46 11.41 -5.57 8.70
N LEU A 47 10.69 -6.69 8.72
CA LEU A 47 11.16 -7.98 8.22
C LEU A 47 11.55 -7.91 6.74
N ALA A 48 10.73 -7.26 5.90
CA ALA A 48 11.07 -7.07 4.49
C ALA A 48 12.37 -6.26 4.31
N SER A 49 12.59 -5.24 5.15
CA SER A 49 13.80 -4.42 5.12
C SER A 49 15.03 -5.18 5.61
N ILE A 50 14.89 -6.00 6.65
CA ILE A 50 15.96 -6.88 7.15
C ILE A 50 16.35 -7.88 6.08
N PHE A 51 15.37 -8.54 5.44
CA PHE A 51 15.62 -9.49 4.36
C PHE A 51 16.38 -8.83 3.20
N ASP A 52 15.93 -7.66 2.76
CA ASP A 52 16.60 -6.93 1.68
C ASP A 52 18.01 -6.48 2.10
N ALA A 53 18.23 -6.05 3.35
CA ALA A 53 19.53 -5.67 3.87
C ALA A 53 20.52 -6.85 3.92
N ILE A 54 20.07 -8.03 4.35
CA ILE A 54 20.87 -9.26 4.35
C ILE A 54 21.27 -9.63 2.92
N ASN A 55 20.32 -9.56 1.99
CA ASN A 55 20.59 -9.86 0.58
C ASN A 55 21.61 -8.87 -0.01
N GLN A 56 21.48 -7.57 0.28
CA GLN A 56 22.44 -6.56 -0.15
C GLN A 56 23.82 -6.80 0.47
N ASN A 57 23.89 -7.11 1.77
CA ASN A 57 25.16 -7.45 2.42
C ASN A 57 25.81 -8.66 1.75
N THR A 58 25.05 -9.73 1.48
CA THR A 58 25.54 -10.96 0.84
C THR A 58 26.05 -10.72 -0.59
N LEU A 59 25.39 -9.85 -1.35
CA LEU A 59 25.85 -9.46 -2.68
C LEU A 59 27.14 -8.64 -2.62
N ALA A 60 27.28 -7.78 -1.60
CA ALA A 60 28.43 -6.90 -1.44
C ALA A 60 29.68 -7.61 -0.90
N THR A 61 29.53 -8.53 0.05
CA THR A 61 30.67 -9.21 0.71
C THR A 61 31.04 -10.55 0.07
N GLY A 62 30.18 -11.15 -0.74
CA GLY A 62 30.48 -12.43 -1.37
C GLY A 62 31.63 -12.32 -2.38
N SER A 63 32.57 -13.26 -2.32
CA SER A 63 33.66 -13.40 -3.29
C SER A 63 33.14 -14.02 -4.59
N TRP A 64 32.30 -13.26 -5.31
CA TRP A 64 31.72 -13.69 -6.57
C TRP A 64 32.71 -13.49 -7.71
N ARG A 65 32.79 -14.46 -8.63
CA ARG A 65 33.48 -14.23 -9.92
C ARG A 65 32.77 -13.08 -10.66
N LYS A 66 33.54 -12.22 -11.34
CA LYS A 66 33.02 -11.02 -12.05
C LYS A 66 31.78 -11.37 -12.89
N GLY A 67 30.65 -10.73 -12.59
CA GLY A 67 29.38 -10.92 -13.30
C GLY A 67 28.59 -12.19 -12.93
N LYS A 68 29.04 -12.99 -11.96
CA LYS A 68 28.34 -14.22 -11.49
C LYS A 68 27.66 -14.05 -10.13
N ALA A 69 27.47 -12.83 -9.66
CA ALA A 69 26.71 -12.59 -8.44
C ALA A 69 25.25 -13.07 -8.64
N PRO A 70 24.67 -13.81 -7.67
CA PRO A 70 23.31 -14.31 -7.79
C PRO A 70 22.30 -13.16 -7.84
N LYS A 71 21.26 -13.29 -8.66
CA LYS A 71 20.18 -12.30 -8.71
C LYS A 71 19.12 -12.67 -7.67
N ILE A 72 19.22 -12.10 -6.48
CA ILE A 72 18.24 -12.30 -5.41
C ILE A 72 17.06 -11.35 -5.62
N ALA A 73 15.85 -11.89 -5.71
CA ALA A 73 14.65 -11.07 -5.83
C ALA A 73 14.37 -10.34 -4.50
N PRO A 74 14.00 -9.05 -4.54
CA PRO A 74 13.63 -8.33 -3.33
C PRO A 74 12.35 -8.93 -2.74
N TRP A 75 12.15 -8.73 -1.44
CA TRP A 75 10.91 -9.15 -0.80
C TRP A 75 9.69 -8.53 -1.50
N PRO A 76 8.60 -9.28 -1.78
CA PRO A 76 7.43 -8.75 -2.47
C PRO A 76 6.75 -7.69 -1.60
N ARG A 77 6.86 -6.42 -1.97
CA ARG A 77 6.25 -5.28 -1.27
C ARG A 77 4.97 -4.83 -1.97
N PRO A 78 3.96 -4.34 -1.24
CA PRO A 78 2.78 -3.74 -1.83
C PRO A 78 3.20 -2.48 -2.56
N THR A 79 2.83 -2.38 -3.82
CA THR A 79 3.01 -1.18 -4.62
C THR A 79 1.64 -0.60 -4.89
N ALA A 80 1.40 0.64 -4.46
CA ALA A 80 0.21 1.36 -4.89
C ALA A 80 0.16 1.37 -6.43
N LYS A 81 -0.86 0.74 -7.02
CA LYS A 81 -1.12 0.84 -8.47
C LYS A 81 -1.44 2.31 -8.77
N LYS A 82 -0.43 3.07 -9.21
CA LYS A 82 -0.67 4.41 -9.75
C LYS A 82 -1.54 4.25 -10.99
N ARG A 83 -2.83 4.62 -10.90
CA ARG A 83 -3.68 4.75 -12.08
C ARG A 83 -3.00 5.78 -12.98
N ARG A 84 -2.46 5.33 -14.11
CA ARG A 84 -1.90 6.23 -15.12
C ARG A 84 -3.05 7.10 -15.59
N LYS A 85 -3.06 8.38 -15.19
CA LYS A 85 -3.99 9.36 -15.75
C LYS A 85 -3.58 9.53 -17.21
N LYS A 86 -4.41 9.05 -18.14
CA LYS A 86 -4.23 9.38 -19.55
C LYS A 86 -4.47 10.88 -19.66
N HIS A 87 -3.44 11.64 -20.00
CA HIS A 87 -3.59 13.05 -20.29
C HIS A 87 -4.22 13.14 -21.67
N HIS A 88 -5.44 13.65 -21.75
CA HIS A 88 -6.09 13.93 -23.01
C HIS A 88 -5.57 15.25 -23.56
N THR A 89 -5.22 15.26 -24.84
CA THR A 89 -4.86 16.50 -25.52
C THR A 89 -6.11 17.33 -25.80
N VAL A 90 -5.95 18.65 -25.96
CA VAL A 90 -7.08 19.55 -26.24
C VAL A 90 -7.83 19.16 -27.52
N ALA A 91 -7.11 18.63 -28.52
CA ALA A 91 -7.70 18.11 -29.75
C ALA A 91 -8.61 16.90 -29.51
N GLU A 92 -8.20 15.95 -28.66
CA GLU A 92 -9.04 14.81 -28.27
C GLU A 92 -10.28 15.23 -27.49
N LEU A 93 -10.14 16.22 -26.59
CA LEU A 93 -11.27 16.77 -25.84
C LEU A 93 -12.28 17.48 -26.76
N TYR A 94 -11.78 18.24 -27.75
CA TYR A 94 -12.64 18.91 -28.73
C TYR A 94 -13.38 17.92 -29.63
N ALA A 95 -12.70 16.87 -30.09
CA ALA A 95 -13.31 15.79 -30.87
C ALA A 95 -14.40 15.05 -30.08
N ALA A 96 -14.14 14.72 -28.81
CA ALA A 96 -15.12 14.08 -27.92
C ALA A 96 -16.31 14.99 -27.59
N MET A 97 -16.12 16.32 -27.54
CA MET A 97 -17.19 17.27 -27.31
C MET A 97 -18.12 17.39 -28.53
N LYS A 98 -17.57 17.32 -29.75
CA LYS A 98 -18.34 17.42 -30.99
C LYS A 98 -19.23 16.19 -31.22
N THR A 99 -18.76 15.00 -30.87
CA THR A 99 -19.52 13.74 -31.03
C THR A 99 -20.66 13.59 -30.03
N LYS A 100 -20.65 14.31 -28.90
CA LYS A 100 -21.67 14.23 -27.85
C LYS A 100 -22.87 15.17 -28.06
N LYS A 101 -22.85 15.97 -29.13
CA LYS A 101 -23.82 17.05 -29.40
C LYS A 101 -24.74 16.78 -30.62
N GLY A 102 -24.75 15.55 -31.12
CA GLY A 102 -25.77 15.01 -32.03
C GLY A 102 -26.54 13.91 -31.30
#